data_AF-A0A127FAR1-F1
#
_entry.id   AF-A0A127FAR1-F1
#
_cell.length_a   1.000
_cell.length_b   1.000
_cell.length_c   1.000
_cell.angle_alpha   90.00
_cell.angle_beta   90.00
_cell.angle_gamma   90.00
#
_symmetry.space_group_name_H-M   'P 1'
#
loop_
_entity.id
_entity.type
_entity.pdbx_description
1 polymer ?
#
loop_
_entity_poly.entity_id
_entity_poly.type
_entity_poly.pdbx_seq_one_letter_code
_entity_poly.pdbx_strand_id
1 'polypeptide(L)'
;MIEARSSHPSPGFESIRRYRNAAGQQIVKLLPGDYYVTRQDEILDTVLGSCVSACIRNPRLGIGGMNHFMLPRPSGSGNDTWDNVAGRATRYGSASMEQLINRILSVGGRRADLEVKIFGGGRVLSSLTDVGTHNVAFVRDYLCQEGLRVTSEDVGSTSPRHVQYFPLSGRARVRHLNSRHGVGVASKEQRYLHGLEKAPVAGEIDLF
;
A
#
# COMPACT_ATOMS: atom_id res chain seq x y z
N MET A 1 26.61 15.63 -21.65
CA MET A 1 25.32 15.41 -22.33
C MET A 1 24.57 14.38 -21.47
N ILE A 2 23.64 14.82 -20.62
CA ILE A 2 22.91 13.92 -19.72
C ILE A 2 21.73 13.39 -20.53
N GLU A 3 21.77 12.12 -20.90
CA GLU A 3 20.63 11.46 -21.53
C GLU A 3 19.40 11.61 -20.63
N ALA A 4 18.35 12.22 -21.16
CA ALA A 4 17.04 12.24 -20.52
C ALA A 4 16.58 10.78 -20.39
N ARG A 5 16.73 10.21 -19.19
CA ARG A 5 16.25 8.87 -18.87
C ARG A 5 14.78 8.77 -19.26
N SER A 6 14.50 7.89 -20.20
CA SER A 6 13.21 7.80 -20.85
C SER A 6 12.10 7.51 -19.83
N SER A 7 10.96 8.20 -19.97
CA SER A 7 9.80 8.09 -19.08
C SER A 7 8.96 6.84 -19.35
N HIS A 8 9.59 5.73 -19.74
CA HIS A 8 8.87 4.49 -20.01
C HIS A 8 8.49 3.83 -18.69
N PRO A 9 7.27 3.25 -18.58
CA PRO A 9 6.88 2.46 -17.43
C PRO A 9 7.92 1.37 -17.18
N SER A 10 8.31 1.15 -15.92
CA SER A 10 9.03 -0.07 -15.59
C SER A 10 8.14 -1.27 -15.99
N PRO A 11 8.69 -2.29 -16.68
CA PRO A 11 7.90 -3.42 -17.16
C PRO A 11 7.04 -4.05 -16.05
N GLY A 12 5.75 -4.24 -16.33
CA GLY A 12 4.74 -4.76 -15.41
C GLY A 12 3.96 -3.69 -14.63
N PHE A 13 4.16 -2.40 -14.94
CA PHE A 13 3.48 -1.28 -14.29
C PHE A 13 2.90 -0.26 -15.30
N GLU A 14 2.53 -0.74 -16.48
CA GLU A 14 2.02 0.06 -17.60
C GLU A 14 0.66 0.71 -17.26
N SER A 15 -0.17 0.03 -16.48
CA SER A 15 -1.50 0.51 -16.06
C SER A 15 -1.45 1.58 -14.97
N ILE A 16 -0.32 1.77 -14.30
CA ILE A 16 -0.23 2.70 -13.17
C ILE A 16 -0.23 4.15 -13.66
N ARG A 17 -1.12 4.96 -13.08
CA ARG A 17 -1.30 6.35 -13.47
C ARG A 17 -0.08 7.19 -13.09
N ARG A 18 0.39 8.00 -14.04
CA ARG A 18 1.52 8.92 -13.87
C ARG A 18 1.15 10.33 -14.31
N TYR A 19 1.77 11.33 -13.70
CA TYR A 19 1.66 12.74 -14.08
C TYR A 19 2.91 13.50 -13.65
N ARG A 20 3.13 14.70 -14.17
CA ARG A 20 4.21 15.59 -13.71
C ARG A 20 3.65 16.69 -12.81
N ASN A 21 4.36 17.02 -11.74
CA ASN A 21 4.05 18.20 -10.94
C ASN A 21 4.59 19.48 -11.61
N ALA A 22 4.29 20.65 -11.04
CA ALA A 22 4.75 21.95 -11.57
C ALA A 22 6.28 22.09 -11.63
N ALA A 23 7.02 21.34 -10.81
CA ALA A 23 8.48 21.27 -10.82
C ALA A 23 9.04 20.24 -11.83
N GLY A 24 8.19 19.63 -12.66
CA GLY A 24 8.57 18.65 -13.67
C GLY A 24 8.84 17.23 -13.14
N GLN A 25 8.75 17.01 -11.83
CA GLN A 25 8.98 15.70 -11.21
C GLN A 25 7.87 14.72 -11.57
N GLN A 26 8.26 13.48 -11.85
CA GLN A 26 7.32 12.41 -12.20
C GLN A 26 6.67 11.86 -10.93
N ILE A 27 5.33 11.90 -10.89
CA ILE A 27 4.50 11.40 -9.82
C ILE A 27 3.79 10.13 -10.29
N VAL A 28 3.86 9.08 -9.48
CA VAL A 28 3.19 7.80 -9.71
C VAL A 28 2.09 7.66 -8.68
N LYS A 29 0.83 7.61 -9.12
CA LYS A 29 -0.33 7.57 -8.23
C LYS A 29 -0.78 6.13 -8.01
N LEU A 30 -0.75 5.69 -6.76
CA LEU A 30 -1.23 4.36 -6.36
C LEU A 30 -2.65 4.44 -5.80
N LEU A 31 -3.52 3.58 -6.30
CA LEU A 31 -4.88 3.33 -5.82
C LEU A 31 -4.91 2.02 -5.03
N PRO A 32 -6.00 1.74 -4.27
CA PRO A 32 -6.15 0.47 -3.57
C PRO A 32 -5.95 -0.74 -4.51
N GLY A 33 -5.07 -1.66 -4.10
CA GLY A 33 -4.65 -2.84 -4.87
C GLY A 33 -3.36 -2.64 -5.66
N ASP A 34 -2.91 -1.41 -5.87
CA ASP A 34 -1.68 -1.13 -6.60
C ASP A 34 -0.44 -1.36 -5.73
N TYR A 35 0.65 -1.79 -6.38
CA TYR A 35 2.01 -1.64 -5.87
C TYR A 35 2.92 -1.16 -6.99
N TYR A 36 4.01 -0.50 -6.63
CA TYR A 36 4.99 -0.03 -7.59
C TYR A 36 6.39 0.00 -7.01
N VAL A 37 7.38 -0.37 -7.84
CA VAL A 37 8.81 -0.36 -7.50
C VAL A 37 9.57 0.36 -8.59
N THR A 38 10.50 1.22 -8.21
CA THR A 38 11.29 2.04 -9.13
C THR A 38 12.72 2.27 -8.66
N ARG A 39 13.58 2.56 -9.63
CA ARG A 39 14.95 3.07 -9.47
C ARG A 39 15.12 4.50 -10.00
N GLN A 40 14.03 5.08 -10.51
CA GLN A 40 14.03 6.42 -11.08
C GLN A 40 13.71 7.45 -9.98
N ASP A 41 14.04 8.72 -10.25
CA ASP A 41 13.68 9.84 -9.37
C ASP A 41 12.19 10.19 -9.55
N GLU A 42 11.34 9.34 -8.99
CA GLU A 42 9.88 9.45 -9.00
C GLU A 42 9.34 9.61 -7.58
N ILE A 43 8.19 10.26 -7.46
CA ILE A 43 7.45 10.39 -6.20
C ILE A 43 6.26 9.44 -6.25
N LEU A 44 6.12 8.59 -5.25
CA LEU A 44 4.98 7.67 -5.13
C LEU A 44 3.92 8.35 -4.27
N ASP A 45 2.70 8.46 -4.80
CA ASP A 45 1.64 9.31 -4.27
C ASP A 45 0.38 8.50 -3.99
N THR A 46 -0.17 8.61 -2.78
CA THR A 46 -1.45 7.98 -2.46
C THR A 46 -2.20 8.68 -1.33
N VAL A 47 -3.51 8.45 -1.25
CA VAL A 47 -4.37 8.93 -0.17
C VAL A 47 -4.93 7.73 0.57
N LEU A 48 -4.72 7.71 1.88
CA LEU A 48 -5.07 6.60 2.77
C LEU A 48 -6.10 7.08 3.79
N GLY A 49 -7.24 6.39 3.86
CA GLY A 49 -8.07 6.34 5.05
C GLY A 49 -7.76 5.06 5.81
N SER A 50 -8.67 4.10 5.78
CA SER A 50 -8.54 2.78 6.43
C SER A 50 -7.45 1.92 5.80
N CYS A 51 -7.12 2.12 4.51
CA CYS A 51 -6.04 1.41 3.83
C CYS A 51 -4.67 1.66 4.47
N VAL A 52 -3.73 0.76 4.25
CA VAL A 52 -2.34 0.90 4.68
C VAL A 52 -1.40 0.81 3.48
N SER A 53 -0.33 1.60 3.53
CA SER A 53 0.79 1.51 2.60
C SER A 53 2.07 1.18 3.36
N ALA A 54 2.78 0.15 2.90
CA ALA A 54 4.18 -0.06 3.21
C ALA A 54 5.04 0.60 2.13
N CYS A 55 6.02 1.39 2.57
CA CYS A 55 7.05 2.00 1.76
C CYS A 55 8.37 1.31 2.08
N ILE A 56 8.92 0.58 1.12
CA ILE A 56 10.10 -0.28 1.33
C ILE A 56 11.17 0.12 0.33
N ARG A 57 12.42 0.24 0.78
CA ARG A 57 13.55 0.47 -0.12
C ARG A 57 14.79 -0.30 0.29
N ASN A 58 15.67 -0.55 -0.66
CA ASN A 58 17.07 -0.85 -0.40
C ASN A 58 17.92 0.40 -0.74
N PRO A 59 18.47 1.11 0.26
CA PRO A 59 19.20 2.36 0.03
C PRO A 59 20.50 2.14 -0.73
N ARG A 60 21.18 0.98 -0.56
CA ARG A 60 22.44 0.68 -1.26
C ARG A 60 22.23 0.52 -2.76
N LEU A 61 21.11 -0.08 -3.15
CA LEU A 61 20.78 -0.34 -4.55
C LEU A 61 20.03 0.82 -5.21
N GLY A 62 19.55 1.80 -4.44
CA GLY A 62 18.75 2.90 -4.97
C GLY A 62 17.45 2.40 -5.62
N ILE A 63 16.83 1.39 -5.02
CA ILE A 63 15.53 0.84 -5.46
C ILE A 63 14.55 0.89 -4.29
N GLY A 64 13.31 1.24 -4.56
CA GLY A 64 12.26 1.15 -3.57
C GLY A 64 10.89 1.29 -4.19
N GLY A 65 9.89 1.10 -3.35
CA GLY A 65 8.51 1.06 -3.78
C GLY A 65 7.53 1.35 -2.67
N MET A 66 6.27 1.32 -3.05
CA MET A 66 5.13 1.50 -2.17
C MET A 66 4.01 0.57 -2.65
N ASN A 67 3.28 -0.03 -1.72
CA ASN A 67 1.99 -0.66 -2.00
C ASN A 67 0.84 0.16 -1.43
N HIS A 68 -0.38 -0.18 -1.80
CA HIS A 68 -1.60 0.35 -1.20
C HIS A 68 -2.57 -0.81 -1.06
N PHE A 69 -2.67 -1.38 0.14
CA PHE A 69 -3.54 -2.51 0.39
C PHE A 69 -4.64 -2.17 1.38
N MET A 70 -5.70 -2.98 1.31
CA MET A 70 -6.80 -2.99 2.25
C MET A 70 -7.30 -4.41 2.35
N LEU A 71 -7.45 -4.92 3.58
CA LEU A 71 -7.92 -6.27 3.79
C LEU A 71 -9.43 -6.37 3.49
N PRO A 72 -9.90 -7.49 2.94
CA PRO A 72 -11.32 -7.80 2.92
C PRO A 72 -11.86 -7.88 4.35
N ARG A 73 -13.09 -7.41 4.55
CA ARG A 73 -13.79 -7.46 5.85
C ARG A 73 -14.96 -8.46 5.79
N PRO A 74 -15.59 -8.78 6.93
CA PRO A 74 -16.83 -9.54 6.94
C PRO A 74 -17.93 -8.83 6.15
N SER A 75 -18.65 -9.57 5.32
CA SER A 75 -19.68 -9.04 4.39
C SER A 75 -20.89 -8.42 5.11
N GLY A 76 -21.03 -8.67 6.42
CA GLY A 76 -22.17 -8.23 7.23
C GLY A 76 -23.50 -8.91 6.88
N SER A 77 -23.50 -9.84 5.92
CA SER A 77 -24.67 -10.62 5.49
C SER A 77 -24.37 -12.10 5.73
N GLY A 78 -24.78 -12.62 6.89
CA GLY A 78 -24.51 -14.00 7.32
C GLY A 78 -23.71 -14.06 8.62
N ASN A 79 -23.15 -15.23 8.94
CA ASN A 79 -22.40 -15.52 10.16
C ASN A 79 -20.89 -15.16 10.05
N ASP A 80 -20.53 -14.30 9.09
CA ASP A 80 -19.14 -13.90 8.84
C ASP A 80 -18.64 -13.01 9.98
N THR A 81 -17.65 -13.49 10.73
CA THR A 81 -16.88 -12.70 11.70
C THR A 81 -15.50 -12.38 11.13
N TRP A 82 -14.77 -11.47 11.78
CA TRP A 82 -13.36 -11.20 11.43
C TRP A 82 -12.49 -12.46 11.50
N ASP A 83 -12.80 -13.37 12.43
CA ASP A 83 -12.11 -14.65 12.56
C ASP A 83 -12.34 -15.55 11.33
N ASN A 84 -13.57 -15.58 10.80
CA ASN A 84 -13.91 -16.40 9.63
C ASN A 84 -13.27 -15.87 8.33
N VAL A 85 -13.07 -14.55 8.20
CA VAL A 85 -12.40 -13.96 7.03
C VAL A 85 -10.88 -13.82 7.19
N ALA A 86 -10.33 -14.14 8.37
CA ALA A 86 -8.91 -13.94 8.69
C ALA A 86 -7.97 -14.62 7.68
N GLY A 87 -8.29 -15.84 7.23
CA GLY A 87 -7.48 -16.55 6.23
C GLY A 87 -7.44 -15.84 4.88
N ARG A 88 -8.59 -15.34 4.40
CA ARG A 88 -8.68 -14.59 3.14
C ARG A 88 -7.99 -13.23 3.26
N ALA A 89 -8.19 -12.54 4.37
CA ALA A 89 -7.52 -11.27 4.67
C ALA A 89 -6.00 -11.44 4.68
N THR A 90 -5.49 -12.42 5.42
CA THR A 90 -4.07 -12.73 5.51
C THR A 90 -3.47 -13.00 4.12
N ARG A 91 -4.09 -13.87 3.31
CA ARG A 91 -3.62 -14.13 1.94
C ARG A 91 -3.54 -12.87 1.09
N TYR A 92 -4.57 -12.01 1.18
CA TYR A 92 -4.62 -10.76 0.42
C TYR A 92 -3.51 -9.79 0.82
N GLY A 93 -3.36 -9.54 2.13
CA GLY A 93 -2.33 -8.67 2.66
C GLY A 93 -0.92 -9.19 2.36
N SER A 94 -0.70 -10.50 2.55
CA SER A 94 0.60 -11.14 2.29
C SER A 94 0.97 -11.04 0.82
N ALA A 95 0.05 -11.30 -0.11
CA ALA A 95 0.30 -11.15 -1.54
C ALA A 95 0.75 -9.71 -1.90
N SER A 96 0.13 -8.68 -1.31
CA SER A 96 0.53 -7.29 -1.56
C SER A 96 1.93 -6.95 -1.02
N MET A 97 2.28 -7.47 0.16
CA MET A 97 3.60 -7.27 0.75
C MET A 97 4.69 -8.05 -0.01
N GLU A 98 4.41 -9.30 -0.36
CA GLU A 98 5.32 -10.18 -1.10
C GLU A 98 5.65 -9.63 -2.48
N GLN A 99 4.65 -9.13 -3.23
CA GLN A 99 4.88 -8.53 -4.55
C GLN A 99 5.87 -7.35 -4.47
N LEU A 100 5.73 -6.49 -3.46
CA LEU A 100 6.63 -5.37 -3.22
C LEU A 100 8.04 -5.82 -2.82
N ILE A 101 8.14 -6.69 -1.80
CA ILE A 101 9.42 -7.15 -1.26
C ILE A 101 10.18 -7.97 -2.31
N ASN A 102 9.53 -8.95 -2.93
CA ASN A 102 10.17 -9.83 -3.91
C ASN A 102 10.67 -9.06 -5.13
N ARG A 103 9.97 -8.00 -5.57
CA ARG A 103 10.47 -7.16 -6.67
C ARG A 103 11.72 -6.36 -6.31
N ILE A 104 11.90 -6.00 -5.04
CA ILE A 104 13.14 -5.37 -4.56
C ILE A 104 14.25 -6.41 -4.41
N LEU A 105 13.94 -7.60 -3.89
CA LEU A 105 14.92 -8.67 -3.70
C LEU A 105 15.39 -9.27 -5.03
N SER A 106 14.53 -9.36 -6.04
CA SER A 106 14.86 -9.96 -7.35
C SER A 106 15.96 -9.24 -8.13
N VAL A 107 16.28 -7.99 -7.78
CA VAL A 107 17.38 -7.22 -8.37
C VAL A 107 18.64 -7.20 -7.48
N GLY A 108 18.78 -8.18 -6.58
CA GLY A 108 19.93 -8.32 -5.69
C GLY A 108 19.77 -7.67 -4.32
N GLY A 109 18.55 -7.25 -3.95
CA GLY A 109 18.25 -6.75 -2.62
C GLY A 109 18.38 -7.85 -1.57
N ARG A 110 18.87 -7.50 -0.37
CA ARG A 110 18.84 -8.39 0.80
C ARG A 110 17.88 -7.82 1.84
N ARG A 111 17.16 -8.69 2.54
CA ARG A 111 16.19 -8.30 3.58
C ARG A 111 16.82 -7.42 4.67
N ALA A 112 18.03 -7.76 5.10
CA ALA A 112 18.78 -7.01 6.10
C ALA A 112 19.14 -5.57 5.68
N ASP A 113 19.10 -5.27 4.37
CA ASP A 113 19.38 -3.94 3.83
C ASP A 113 18.07 -3.15 3.55
N LEU A 114 16.88 -3.67 3.91
CA LEU A 114 15.62 -2.98 3.67
C LEU A 114 15.31 -1.94 4.74
N GLU A 115 14.94 -0.73 4.30
CA GLU A 115 14.30 0.28 5.13
C GLU A 115 12.79 0.23 4.89
N VAL A 116 12.02 0.13 5.97
CA VAL A 116 10.55 -0.01 5.91
C VAL A 116 9.88 1.15 6.65
N LYS A 117 8.88 1.76 6.02
CA LYS A 117 7.97 2.74 6.65
C LYS A 117 6.52 2.37 6.37
N ILE A 118 5.62 2.63 7.31
CA ILE A 118 4.21 2.32 7.15
C ILE A 118 3.32 3.53 7.43
N PHE A 119 2.27 3.69 6.64
CA PHE A 119 1.34 4.82 6.74
C PHE A 119 -0.09 4.35 6.54
N GLY A 120 -1.07 5.02 7.15
CA GLY A 120 -2.51 4.78 6.88
C GLY A 120 -3.27 4.16 8.06
N GLY A 121 -4.33 3.41 7.81
CA GLY A 121 -5.14 2.81 8.87
C GLY A 121 -5.95 3.82 9.68
N GLY A 122 -6.27 4.98 9.10
CA GLY A 122 -7.11 6.00 9.71
C GLY A 122 -8.59 5.61 9.76
N ARG A 123 -9.30 6.16 10.75
CA ARG A 123 -10.75 6.00 10.97
C ARG A 123 -11.51 7.16 10.36
N VAL A 124 -11.77 7.08 9.06
CA VAL A 124 -12.40 8.18 8.30
C VAL A 124 -13.92 8.25 8.50
N LEU A 125 -14.58 7.11 8.72
CA LEU A 125 -15.99 7.02 9.13
C LEU A 125 -16.16 5.95 10.21
N SER A 126 -17.15 6.14 11.09
CA SER A 126 -17.48 5.22 12.19
C SER A 126 -17.84 3.80 11.71
N SER A 127 -18.38 3.65 10.50
CA SER A 127 -18.74 2.36 9.91
C SER A 127 -17.55 1.53 9.38
N LEU A 128 -16.36 2.14 9.26
CA LEU A 128 -15.14 1.48 8.75
C LEU A 128 -14.02 1.42 9.81
N THR A 129 -14.39 1.73 11.06
CA THR A 129 -13.50 1.86 12.24
C THR A 129 -12.56 0.67 12.45
N ASP A 130 -13.06 -0.54 12.24
CA ASP A 130 -12.30 -1.75 12.56
C ASP A 130 -11.31 -2.10 11.45
N VAL A 131 -11.65 -1.79 10.18
CA VAL A 131 -10.82 -2.12 9.01
C VAL A 131 -9.42 -1.51 9.12
N GLY A 132 -9.33 -0.23 9.49
CA GLY A 132 -8.03 0.44 9.65
C GLY A 132 -7.18 -0.21 10.75
N THR A 133 -7.81 -0.59 11.86
CA THR A 133 -7.14 -1.25 12.99
C THR A 133 -6.61 -2.63 12.58
N HIS A 134 -7.41 -3.43 11.88
CA HIS A 134 -7.01 -4.75 11.37
C HIS A 134 -5.90 -4.64 10.31
N ASN A 135 -5.96 -3.65 9.41
CA ASN A 135 -4.90 -3.43 8.42
C ASN A 135 -3.55 -3.08 9.08
N VAL A 136 -3.57 -2.26 10.13
CA VAL A 136 -2.37 -1.87 10.88
C VAL A 136 -1.81 -3.02 11.71
N ALA A 137 -2.68 -3.80 12.38
CA ALA A 137 -2.26 -5.00 13.09
C ALA A 137 -1.59 -5.99 12.13
N PHE A 138 -2.25 -6.29 11.01
CA PHE A 138 -1.73 -7.17 9.98
C PHE A 138 -0.34 -6.75 9.48
N VAL A 139 -0.14 -5.49 9.08
CA VAL A 139 1.16 -5.07 8.51
C VAL A 139 2.28 -5.17 9.54
N ARG A 140 2.00 -4.87 10.81
CA ARG A 140 2.98 -4.96 11.90
C ARG A 140 3.36 -6.42 12.16
N ASP A 141 2.36 -7.30 12.23
CA ASP A 141 2.57 -8.73 12.44
C ASP A 141 3.36 -9.35 11.28
N TYR A 142 2.96 -9.04 10.04
CA TYR A 142 3.66 -9.48 8.83
C TYR A 142 5.12 -9.04 8.84
N LEU A 143 5.39 -7.74 9.08
CA LEU A 143 6.77 -7.23 9.11
C LEU A 143 7.59 -7.84 10.25
N CYS A 144 6.99 -8.10 11.41
CA CYS A 144 7.63 -8.77 12.53
C CYS A 144 8.02 -10.22 12.18
N GLN A 145 7.09 -10.98 11.59
CA GLN A 145 7.32 -12.37 11.16
C GLN A 145 8.42 -12.46 10.09
N GLU A 146 8.47 -11.48 9.20
CA GLU A 146 9.48 -11.38 8.14
C GLU A 146 10.83 -10.83 8.63
N GLY A 147 10.96 -10.48 9.91
CA GLY A 147 12.16 -9.92 10.51
C GLY A 147 12.53 -8.52 10.00
N LEU A 148 11.55 -7.75 9.50
CA LEU A 148 11.75 -6.43 8.91
C LEU A 148 11.42 -5.32 9.93
N ARG A 149 12.42 -4.53 10.30
CA ARG A 149 12.24 -3.42 11.25
C ARG A 149 11.61 -2.20 10.56
N VAL A 150 10.53 -1.69 11.15
CA VAL A 150 9.95 -0.39 10.78
C VAL A 150 10.84 0.74 11.28
N THR A 151 11.27 1.62 10.38
CA THR A 151 12.11 2.79 10.72
C THR A 151 11.30 4.06 10.98
N SER A 152 10.06 4.12 10.49
CA SER A 152 9.13 5.21 10.75
C SER A 152 7.70 4.75 10.46
N GLU A 153 6.74 5.25 11.23
CA GLU A 153 5.32 5.02 10.97
C GLU A 153 4.47 6.26 11.26
N ASP A 154 3.39 6.44 10.51
CA ASP A 154 2.26 7.30 10.87
C ASP A 154 0.95 6.57 10.49
N VAL A 155 0.43 5.83 11.47
CA VAL A 155 -0.73 4.96 11.32
C VAL A 155 -1.85 5.34 12.30
N GLY A 156 -3.09 4.91 12.03
CA GLY A 156 -4.25 5.29 12.85
C GLY A 156 -4.75 6.70 12.56
N SER A 157 -5.21 7.42 13.58
CA SER A 157 -5.89 8.75 13.52
C SER A 157 -7.35 8.72 13.02
N THR A 158 -8.06 9.83 13.17
CA THR A 158 -9.45 10.03 12.72
C THR A 158 -9.55 10.79 11.39
N SER A 159 -8.42 11.01 10.71
CA SER A 159 -8.34 11.77 9.47
C SER A 159 -7.68 10.94 8.37
N PRO A 160 -8.12 11.05 7.10
CA PRO A 160 -7.32 10.54 5.99
C PRO A 160 -5.98 11.27 5.91
N ARG A 161 -4.99 10.62 5.31
CA ARG A 161 -3.67 11.20 5.06
C ARG A 161 -3.27 11.06 3.60
N HIS A 162 -2.69 12.12 3.07
CA HIS A 162 -2.02 12.12 1.77
C HIS A 162 -0.54 11.83 2.01
N VAL A 163 -0.04 10.78 1.38
CA VAL A 163 1.34 10.28 1.53
C VAL A 163 2.07 10.43 0.21
N GLN A 164 3.24 11.05 0.29
CA GLN A 164 4.22 11.10 -0.80
C GLN A 164 5.52 10.46 -0.34
N TYR A 165 5.91 9.38 -0.99
CA TYR A 165 7.15 8.65 -0.71
C TYR A 165 8.19 8.88 -1.81
N PHE A 166 9.45 9.04 -1.41
CA PHE A 166 10.58 9.32 -2.29
C PHE A 166 11.56 8.13 -2.23
N PRO A 167 11.40 7.08 -3.08
CA PRO A 167 12.12 5.81 -2.93
C PRO A 167 13.64 5.93 -2.89
N LEU A 168 14.21 6.85 -3.67
CA LEU A 168 15.67 7.07 -3.71
C LEU A 168 16.22 7.57 -2.38
N SER A 169 15.48 8.44 -1.67
CA SER A 169 15.93 9.06 -0.41
C SER A 169 15.36 8.40 0.84
N GLY A 170 14.27 7.63 0.71
CA GLY A 170 13.51 7.09 1.83
C GLY A 170 12.64 8.12 2.54
N ARG A 171 12.68 9.39 2.13
CA ARG A 171 11.84 10.43 2.74
C ARG A 171 10.37 10.15 2.46
N ALA A 172 9.52 10.44 3.43
CA ALA A 172 8.08 10.50 3.27
C ALA A 172 7.58 11.88 3.67
N ARG A 173 6.57 12.39 2.96
CA ARG A 173 5.79 13.55 3.36
C ARG A 173 4.37 13.08 3.62
N VAL A 174 3.86 13.41 4.81
CA VAL A 174 2.51 13.04 5.21
C VAL A 174 1.74 14.32 5.54
N ARG A 175 0.55 14.44 4.97
CA ARG A 175 -0.37 15.54 5.26
C ARG A 175 -1.72 14.97 5.66
N HIS A 176 -2.14 15.25 6.88
CA HIS A 176 -3.48 14.96 7.35
C HIS A 176 -4.49 15.84 6.59
N LEU A 177 -5.53 15.20 6.07
CA LEU A 177 -6.59 15.85 5.31
C LEU A 177 -7.77 16.17 6.22
N ASN A 178 -8.44 17.29 5.96
CA ASN A 178 -9.61 17.70 6.74
C ASN A 178 -10.87 16.87 6.41
N SER A 179 -11.91 17.09 7.20
CA SER A 179 -13.18 16.34 7.17
C SER A 179 -13.88 16.34 5.81
N ARG A 180 -13.74 17.40 5.00
CA ARG A 180 -14.31 17.47 3.64
C ARG A 180 -13.71 16.43 2.69
N HIS A 181 -12.42 16.16 2.83
CA HIS A 181 -11.75 15.08 2.10
C HIS A 181 -12.13 13.71 2.66
N GLY A 182 -12.45 13.63 3.95
CA GLY A 182 -12.89 12.41 4.62
C GLY A 182 -14.07 11.73 3.93
N VAL A 183 -15.12 12.47 3.61
CA VAL A 183 -16.30 11.91 2.94
C VAL A 183 -15.94 11.28 1.59
N GLY A 184 -15.18 11.99 0.76
CA GLY A 184 -14.77 11.51 -0.56
C GLY A 184 -13.82 10.31 -0.51
N VAL A 185 -12.97 10.22 0.52
CA VAL A 185 -12.11 9.05 0.75
C VAL A 185 -12.96 7.87 1.18
N ALA A 186 -13.84 8.03 2.16
CA ALA A 186 -14.67 6.94 2.67
C ALA A 186 -15.60 6.35 1.61
N SER A 187 -16.22 7.17 0.74
CA SER A 187 -17.05 6.66 -0.37
C SER A 187 -16.24 5.88 -1.40
N LYS A 188 -14.93 6.12 -1.54
CA LYS A 188 -14.04 5.31 -2.39
C LYS A 188 -13.66 4.01 -1.71
N GLU A 189 -13.34 4.07 -0.41
CA GLU A 189 -13.02 2.88 0.39
C GLU A 189 -14.19 1.90 0.43
N GLN A 190 -15.41 2.38 0.67
CA GLN A 190 -16.59 1.52 0.71
C GLN A 190 -16.84 0.82 -0.63
N ARG A 191 -16.67 1.52 -1.76
CA ARG A 191 -16.78 0.91 -3.09
C ARG A 191 -15.71 -0.16 -3.32
N TYR A 192 -14.50 0.11 -2.88
CA TYR A 192 -13.39 -0.83 -3.02
C TYR A 192 -13.59 -2.09 -2.15
N LEU A 193 -13.97 -1.91 -0.88
CA LEU A 193 -14.30 -3.01 0.04
C LEU A 193 -15.41 -3.90 -0.50
N HIS A 194 -16.49 -3.30 -1.01
CA HIS A 194 -17.58 -4.06 -1.63
C HIS A 194 -17.12 -4.88 -2.85
N GLY A 195 -16.13 -4.38 -3.60
CA GLY A 195 -15.49 -5.13 -4.67
C GLY A 195 -14.66 -6.32 -4.15
N LEU A 196 -13.88 -6.12 -3.08
CA LEU A 196 -13.09 -7.18 -2.44
C LEU A 196 -13.95 -8.29 -1.84
N GLU A 197 -15.10 -7.94 -1.26
CA GLU A 197 -16.04 -8.91 -0.68
C GLU A 197 -16.62 -9.86 -1.74
N LYS A 198 -16.82 -9.36 -2.97
CA LYS A 198 -17.40 -10.10 -4.10
C LYS A 198 -16.36 -10.80 -5.00
N ALA A 199 -15.07 -10.48 -4.85
CA ALA A 199 -14.03 -11.07 -5.68
C ALA A 199 -13.83 -12.55 -5.30
N PRO A 200 -13.79 -13.48 -6.28
CA PRO A 200 -13.44 -14.87 -6.00
C PRO A 200 -12.02 -14.94 -5.43
N VAL A 201 -11.80 -15.86 -4.48
CA VAL A 201 -10.48 -16.09 -3.91
C VAL A 201 -9.63 -16.75 -5.01
N ALA A 202 -8.63 -16.03 -5.53
CA ALA A 202 -7.60 -16.66 -6.35
C ALA A 202 -6.91 -17.74 -5.50
N GLY A 203 -7.12 -19.02 -5.85
CA GLY A 203 -6.55 -20.16 -5.13
C GLY A 203 -7.51 -21.24 -4.66
N GLU A 204 -8.80 -21.21 -5.03
CA GLU A 204 -9.56 -22.48 -5.13
C GLU A 204 -8.96 -23.30 -6.29
N ILE A 205 -7.91 -24.06 -5.97
CA ILE A 205 -7.56 -25.22 -6.76
C ILE A 205 -8.64 -26.23 -6.44
N ASP A 206 -9.61 -26.38 -7.35
CA ASP A 206 -10.46 -27.56 -7.38
C ASP A 206 -9.54 -28.78 -7.51
N LEU A 207 -9.34 -29.47 -6.39
CA LEU A 207 -8.77 -30.82 -6.37
C LEU A 207 -9.91 -31.77 -6.75
N PHE A 208 -10.11 -31.96 -8.04
CA PHE A 208 -10.79 -33.13 -8.59
C PHE A 208 -9.84 -33.89 -9.51
#